data_AF-A0A955AG69-F1
#
_entry.id   AF-A0A955AG69-F1
#
_cell.length_a   1.000
_cell.length_b   1.000
_cell.length_c   1.000
_cell.angle_alpha   90.00
_cell.angle_beta   90.00
_cell.angle_gamma   90.00
#
_symmetry.space_group_name_H-M   'P 1'
#
loop_
_entity.id
_entity.type
_entity.pdbx_description
1 polymer ?
#
loop_
_entity_poly.entity_id
_entity_poly.type
_entity_poly.pdbx_seq_one_letter_code
_entity_poly.pdbx_strand_id
1 'polypeptide(L)'
;AAQGKGCVVVLSTEIDDRLRRKGLARDVVRLANERRKAMQCRYEDRIHVGVVADDGELKLAMEENRQYCMSETLALSWEFSPLPNAEGVELEIGDVPLELFVRVAGNSD
;
A
#
# COMPACT_ATOMS: atom_id res chain seq x y z
N ALA A 1 31.50 -12.40 23.29
CA ALA A 1 30.30 -11.55 23.47
C ALA A 1 29.77 -11.18 22.08
N ALA A 2 28.49 -11.45 21.81
CA ALA A 2 27.91 -11.44 20.46
C ALA A 2 27.64 -10.01 19.94
N GLN A 3 27.82 -9.85 18.63
CA GLN A 3 27.74 -8.62 17.85
C GLN A 3 26.31 -8.06 17.80
N GLY A 4 26.10 -6.85 18.31
CA GLY A 4 24.90 -6.06 18.01
C GLY A 4 25.09 -5.36 16.66
N LYS A 5 24.67 -6.00 15.56
CA LYS A 5 24.58 -5.35 14.24
C LYS A 5 23.47 -4.30 14.29
N GLY A 6 23.82 -3.08 14.67
CA GLY A 6 23.00 -1.90 14.43
C GLY A 6 22.88 -1.71 12.92
N CYS A 7 21.75 -2.13 12.35
CA CYS A 7 21.42 -1.84 10.96
C CYS A 7 21.03 -0.36 10.88
N VAL A 8 22.03 0.52 10.77
CA VAL A 8 21.81 1.91 10.41
C VAL A 8 21.53 1.92 8.91
N VAL A 9 20.24 1.97 8.56
CA VAL A 9 19.82 2.20 7.18
C VAL A 9 20.09 3.66 6.86
N VAL A 10 21.25 3.93 6.26
CA VAL A 10 21.60 5.24 5.71
C VAL A 10 20.77 5.43 4.43
N LEU A 11 19.73 6.25 4.51
CA LEU A 11 18.93 6.64 3.34
C LEU A 11 19.62 7.84 2.68
N SER A 12 20.38 7.58 1.61
CA SER A 12 21.08 8.58 0.81
C SER A 12 20.09 9.48 0.04
N THR A 13 20.18 10.79 0.26
CA THR A 13 19.22 11.85 -0.08
C THR A 13 19.40 12.51 -1.46
N GLU A 14 19.89 11.79 -2.47
CA GLU A 14 20.18 12.39 -3.80
C GLU A 14 19.66 11.56 -5.01
N ILE A 15 19.15 10.34 -4.78
CA ILE A 15 18.38 9.54 -5.78
C ILE A 15 16.90 9.57 -5.38
N ASP A 16 16.42 10.75 -4.97
CA ASP A 16 15.34 10.90 -3.99
C ASP A 16 13.96 10.52 -4.56
N ASP A 17 13.46 11.20 -5.60
CA ASP A 17 12.04 11.08 -5.99
C ASP A 17 11.62 9.73 -6.55
N ARG A 18 12.44 9.08 -7.39
CA ARG A 18 12.07 7.78 -7.98
C ARG A 18 12.15 6.67 -6.94
N LEU A 19 13.15 6.71 -6.07
CA LEU A 19 13.32 5.74 -5.00
C LEU A 19 12.29 5.97 -3.90
N ARG A 20 11.93 7.22 -3.62
CA ARG A 20 10.85 7.65 -2.73
C ARG A 20 9.50 7.16 -3.22
N ARG A 21 9.14 7.41 -4.48
CA ARG A 21 7.91 6.86 -5.10
C ARG A 21 7.85 5.34 -5.03
N LYS A 22 8.97 4.66 -5.29
CA LYS A 22 9.06 3.20 -5.11
C LYS A 22 8.90 2.78 -3.64
N GLY A 23 9.45 3.54 -2.70
CA GLY A 23 9.28 3.36 -1.26
C GLY A 23 7.81 3.48 -0.86
N LEU A 24 7.17 4.60 -1.23
CA LEU A 24 5.75 4.87 -1.01
C LEU A 24 4.87 3.71 -1.49
N ALA A 25 5.09 3.23 -2.72
CA ALA A 25 4.35 2.10 -3.26
C ALA A 25 4.52 0.82 -2.41
N ARG A 26 5.74 0.54 -1.92
CA ARG A 26 6.01 -0.62 -1.05
C ARG A 26 5.34 -0.47 0.32
N ASP A 27 5.33 0.73 0.88
CA ASP A 27 4.64 1.01 2.13
C ASP A 27 3.12 0.83 1.98
N VAL A 28 2.52 1.28 0.88
CA VAL A 28 1.11 1.04 0.61
C VAL A 28 0.81 -0.46 0.47
N VAL A 29 1.63 -1.21 -0.26
CA VAL A 29 1.49 -2.68 -0.36
C VAL A 29 1.54 -3.33 1.01
N ARG A 30 2.45 -2.87 1.88
CA ARG A 30 2.55 -3.34 3.26
C ARG A 30 1.26 -3.06 4.02
N LEU A 31 0.72 -1.84 3.96
CA LEU A 31 -0.55 -1.47 4.60
C LEU A 31 -1.72 -2.31 4.08
N ALA A 32 -1.81 -2.52 2.77
CA ALA A 32 -2.85 -3.37 2.16
C ALA A 32 -2.75 -4.81 2.66
N ASN A 33 -1.54 -5.38 2.74
CA ASN A 33 -1.34 -6.73 3.26
C ASN A 33 -1.65 -6.84 4.77
N GLU A 34 -1.29 -5.86 5.58
CA GLU A 34 -1.69 -5.80 6.99
C GLU A 34 -3.21 -5.74 7.13
N ARG A 35 -3.88 -4.94 6.29
CA ARG A 35 -5.35 -4.86 6.25
C ARG A 35 -5.98 -6.19 5.85
N ARG A 36 -5.41 -6.90 4.86
CA ARG A 36 -5.85 -8.27 4.48
C ARG A 36 -5.76 -9.24 5.66
N LYS A 37 -4.67 -9.20 6.42
CA LYS A 37 -4.51 -10.02 7.64
C LYS A 37 -5.53 -9.65 8.71
N ALA A 38 -5.75 -8.36 8.94
CA ALA A 38 -6.73 -7.87 9.90
C ALA A 38 -8.16 -8.31 9.55
N MET A 39 -8.50 -8.35 8.26
CA MET A 39 -9.77 -8.87 7.75
C MET A 39 -9.81 -10.40 7.65
N GLN A 40 -8.77 -11.10 8.13
CA GLN A 40 -8.66 -12.57 8.09
C GLN A 40 -8.90 -13.17 6.69
N CYS A 41 -8.53 -12.44 5.63
CA CYS A 41 -8.67 -12.90 4.25
C CYS A 41 -7.72 -14.08 3.99
N ARG A 42 -8.08 -14.99 3.10
CA ARG A 42 -7.15 -16.04 2.68
C ARG A 42 -6.04 -15.44 1.85
N TYR A 43 -4.87 -16.09 1.87
CA TYR A 43 -3.71 -15.64 1.11
C TYR A 43 -4.00 -15.52 -0.40
N GLU A 44 -4.85 -16.41 -0.90
CA GLU A 44 -5.25 -16.55 -2.31
C GLU A 44 -6.43 -15.65 -2.70
N ASP A 45 -7.12 -15.07 -1.71
CA ASP A 45 -8.30 -14.24 -1.96
C ASP A 45 -7.89 -12.97 -2.70
N ARG A 46 -8.55 -12.73 -3.83
CA ARG A 46 -8.34 -11.49 -4.58
C ARG A 46 -9.10 -10.36 -3.92
N ILE A 47 -8.57 -9.15 -4.01
CA ILE A 47 -9.15 -7.98 -3.35
C ILE A 47 -9.34 -6.81 -4.32
N HIS A 48 -10.19 -5.87 -3.98
CA HIS A 48 -10.22 -4.54 -4.58
C HIS A 48 -9.61 -3.57 -3.57
N VAL A 49 -8.77 -2.66 -4.05
CA VAL A 49 -8.11 -1.65 -3.24
C VAL A 49 -8.56 -0.27 -3.70
N GLY A 50 -9.08 0.52 -2.77
CA GLY A 50 -9.36 1.94 -2.96
C GLY A 50 -8.46 2.75 -2.07
N VAL A 51 -7.92 3.85 -2.57
CA VAL A 51 -7.00 4.71 -1.81
C VAL A 51 -7.39 6.16 -1.97
N VAL A 52 -7.73 6.82 -0.88
CA VAL A 52 -8.07 8.24 -0.87
C VAL A 52 -6.94 8.97 -0.17
N ALA A 53 -6.24 9.83 -0.90
CA ALA A 53 -5.20 10.68 -0.33
C ALA A 53 -5.30 12.06 -0.97
N ASP A 54 -4.93 13.10 -0.23
CA ASP A 54 -4.85 14.46 -0.79
C ASP A 54 -3.51 14.70 -1.50
N ASP A 55 -2.49 13.92 -1.16
CA ASP A 55 -1.13 14.09 -1.68
C ASP A 55 -0.96 13.62 -3.13
N GLY A 56 -0.42 14.50 -3.97
CA GLY A 56 -0.19 14.24 -5.40
C GLY A 56 1.02 13.34 -5.68
N GLU A 57 2.06 13.39 -4.83
CA GLU A 57 3.24 12.55 -4.97
C GLU A 57 2.90 11.09 -4.66
N LEU A 58 2.11 10.86 -3.61
CA LEU A 58 1.60 9.54 -3.26
C LEU A 58 0.75 8.95 -4.40
N LYS A 59 -0.17 9.73 -4.96
CA LYS A 59 -0.98 9.29 -6.11
C LYS A 59 -0.10 8.89 -7.29
N LEU A 60 0.85 9.76 -7.66
CA LEU A 60 1.76 9.49 -8.77
C LEU A 60 2.62 8.24 -8.52
N ALA A 61 3.14 8.08 -7.30
CA ALA A 61 3.92 6.92 -6.89
C ALA A 61 3.13 5.62 -7.07
N MET A 62 1.88 5.63 -6.62
CA MET A 62 1.00 4.48 -6.69
C MET A 62 0.50 4.21 -8.11
N GLU A 63 0.27 5.24 -8.92
CA GLU A 63 -0.07 5.10 -10.34
C GLU A 63 1.06 4.46 -11.12
N GLU A 64 2.30 4.95 -10.97
CA GLU A 64 3.47 4.40 -11.64
C GLU A 64 3.79 2.96 -11.20
N ASN A 65 3.52 2.65 -9.93
CA ASN A 65 3.77 1.33 -9.36
C ASN A 65 2.49 0.50 -9.23
N ARG A 66 1.39 0.87 -9.90
CA ARG A 66 0.07 0.25 -9.75
C ARG A 66 0.13 -1.25 -10.03
N GLN A 67 0.81 -1.63 -11.09
CA GLN A 67 0.96 -3.02 -11.50
C GLN A 67 1.74 -3.85 -10.46
N TYR A 68 2.78 -3.27 -9.87
CA TYR A 68 3.51 -3.89 -8.77
C TYR A 68 2.60 -4.05 -7.55
N CYS A 69 1.88 -2.99 -7.17
CA CYS A 69 1.00 -3.03 -6.00
C CYS A 69 -0.11 -4.08 -6.16
N MET A 70 -0.75 -4.13 -7.33
CA MET A 70 -1.77 -5.13 -7.65
C MET A 70 -1.22 -6.56 -7.60
N SER A 71 -0.03 -6.80 -8.18
CA SER A 71 0.57 -8.14 -8.21
C SER A 71 0.94 -8.63 -6.80
N GLU A 72 1.51 -7.77 -5.96
CA GLU A 72 1.95 -8.14 -4.59
C GLU A 72 0.76 -8.33 -3.64
N THR A 73 -0.35 -7.63 -3.88
CA THR A 73 -1.54 -7.66 -3.01
C THR A 73 -2.67 -8.52 -3.56
N LEU A 74 -2.49 -9.15 -4.74
CA LEU A 74 -3.54 -9.84 -5.49
C LEU A 74 -4.79 -8.96 -5.72
N ALA A 75 -4.58 -7.67 -5.94
CA ALA A 75 -5.68 -6.75 -6.19
C ALA A 75 -6.17 -6.83 -7.64
N LEU A 76 -7.48 -7.00 -7.83
CA LEU A 76 -8.15 -6.94 -9.12
C LEU A 76 -8.32 -5.52 -9.63
N SER A 77 -8.60 -4.59 -8.71
CA SER A 77 -8.79 -3.18 -9.01
C SER A 77 -8.03 -2.33 -8.00
N TRP A 78 -7.49 -1.23 -8.50
CA TRP A 78 -6.80 -0.23 -7.71
C TRP A 78 -7.29 1.13 -8.16
N GLU A 79 -7.99 1.84 -7.29
CA GLU A 79 -8.66 3.09 -7.61
C GLU A 79 -8.34 4.15 -6.56
N PHE A 80 -8.24 5.42 -6.98
CA PHE A 80 -7.99 6.53 -6.06
C PHE A 80 -9.29 7.12 -5.51
N SER A 81 -10.18 6.24 -5.08
CA SER A 81 -11.53 6.57 -4.66
C SER A 81 -12.01 5.58 -3.61
N PRO A 82 -12.94 5.99 -2.73
CA PRO A 82 -13.50 5.09 -1.74
C PRO A 82 -14.23 3.94 -2.42
N LEU A 83 -14.03 2.72 -1.91
CA LEU A 83 -14.74 1.55 -2.44
C LEU A 83 -16.11 1.40 -1.76
N PRO A 84 -17.19 1.20 -2.54
CA PRO A 84 -18.49 0.94 -1.97
C PRO A 84 -18.48 -0.40 -1.23
N ASN A 85 -19.11 -0.44 -0.04
CA ASN A 85 -19.14 -1.62 0.83
C ASN A 85 -17.75 -2.11 1.30
N ALA A 86 -16.77 -1.21 1.37
CA ALA A 86 -15.49 -1.45 2.00
C ALA A 86 -15.32 -0.52 3.21
N GLU A 87 -14.72 -1.02 4.28
CA GLU A 87 -14.37 -0.19 5.44
C GLU A 87 -13.03 0.49 5.18
N GLY A 88 -13.08 1.82 5.00
CA GLY A 88 -11.91 2.68 4.93
C GLY A 88 -11.21 2.76 6.28
N VAL A 89 -9.88 2.68 6.25
CA VAL A 89 -9.05 2.92 7.44
C VAL A 89 -8.10 4.07 7.17
N GLU A 90 -8.12 5.05 8.08
CA GLU A 90 -7.16 6.14 8.09
C GLU A 90 -5.78 5.60 8.49
N LEU A 91 -4.81 5.84 7.62
CA LEU A 91 -3.42 5.41 7.75
C LEU A 91 -2.52 6.58 7.37
N GLU A 92 -1.24 6.48 7.72
CA GLU A 92 -0.24 7.47 7.35
C GLU A 92 1.00 6.76 6.78
N ILE A 93 1.57 7.34 5.71
CA ILE A 93 2.88 6.94 5.20
C ILE A 93 3.82 8.12 5.39
N GLY A 94 4.73 7.99 6.34
CA GLY A 94 5.62 9.09 6.73
C GLY A 94 4.84 10.19 7.45
N ASP A 95 4.53 11.27 6.73
CA ASP A 95 3.75 12.42 7.22
C ASP A 95 2.49 12.66 6.35
N VAL A 96 2.21 11.73 5.42
CA VAL A 96 1.10 11.85 4.46
C VAL A 96 -0.08 11.00 4.93
N PRO A 97 -1.20 11.60 5.34
CA PRO A 97 -2.41 10.88 5.66
C PRO A 97 -3.07 10.32 4.40
N LEU A 98 -3.58 9.10 4.49
CA LEU A 98 -4.35 8.44 3.44
C LEU A 98 -5.41 7.53 4.06
N GLU A 99 -6.47 7.28 3.31
CA GLU A 99 -7.52 6.35 3.68
C GLU A 99 -7.48 5.15 2.73
N LEU A 100 -7.28 3.96 3.30
CA LEU A 100 -7.15 2.71 2.57
C LEU A 100 -8.42 1.89 2.71
N PHE A 101 -9.00 1.52 1.58
CA PHE A 101 -10.16 0.67 1.46
C PHE A 101 -9.73 -0.67 0.88
N VAL A 102 -10.05 -1.76 1.56
CA VAL A 102 -9.78 -3.10 1.03
C VAL A 102 -11.07 -3.91 1.10
N ARG A 103 -11.42 -4.56 -0.01
CA ARG A 103 -12.61 -5.41 -0.13
C ARG A 103 -12.23 -6.73 -0.77
N VAL A 104 -12.67 -7.85 -0.22
CA VAL A 104 -12.49 -9.14 -0.90
C VAL A 104 -13.39 -9.20 -2.12
N ALA A 105 -12.82 -9.60 -3.26
CA ALA A 105 -13.57 -9.93 -4.45
C ALA A 105 -14.31 -11.25 -4.17
N GLY A 106 -15.55 -11.15 -3.69
CA GLY A 106 -16.40 -12.31 -3.49
C GLY A 106 -16.51 -13.10 -4.79
N ASN A 107 -16.61 -14.42 -4.69
CA ASN A 107 -16.59 -15.35 -5.81
C ASN A 107 -17.85 -15.28 -6.73
N SER A 108 -18.55 -14.14 -6.76
CA SER A 108 -19.86 -13.93 -7.37
C SER A 108 -20.02 -12.54 -8.05
N ASP A 109 -18.91 -11.88 -8.41
CA ASP A 109 -18.92 -10.71 -9.33
C ASP A 109 -18.49 -11.12 -10.74
#